data_AF-A0A936Q4J5-F1
#
_entry.id   AF-A0A936Q4J5-F1
#
_cell.length_a   1.000
_cell.length_b   1.000
_cell.length_c   1.000
_cell.angle_alpha   90.00
_cell.angle_beta   90.00
_cell.angle_gamma   90.00
#
_symmetry.space_group_name_H-M   'P 1'
#
loop_
_entity.id
_entity.type
_entity.pdbx_description
1 polymer ?
#
loop_
_entity_poly.entity_id
_entity_poly.type
_entity_poly.pdbx_seq_one_letter_code
_entity_poly.pdbx_strand_id
1 'polypeptide(L)'
;MTPTTPARAEPNSAPRRLTLEARRHAGLRWIGAVAFVIATIGLLLSIGLWVTGAAQGGLVMLGVATTGLSLGTFGLHNDTALALMHRAGPQALDDDARAELAAEPDPRALAALAPMPRLALGVTVIALGLHALLLTRLTAALGG
;
A
#
# COMPACT_ATOMS: atom_id res chain seq x y z
N MET A 1 -42.02 -12.53 -39.72
CA MET A 1 -40.84 -11.69 -39.46
C MET A 1 -40.78 -11.44 -37.96
N THR A 2 -39.91 -12.15 -37.25
CA THR A 2 -39.70 -11.99 -35.80
C THR A 2 -38.79 -10.78 -35.57
N PRO A 3 -39.21 -9.78 -34.79
CA PRO A 3 -38.37 -8.62 -34.49
C PRO A 3 -37.17 -9.07 -33.67
N THR A 4 -35.97 -8.91 -34.21
CA THR A 4 -34.72 -9.09 -33.49
C THR A 4 -34.63 -8.02 -32.40
N THR A 5 -34.81 -8.43 -31.15
CA THR A 5 -34.56 -7.58 -29.98
C THR A 5 -33.10 -7.13 -30.01
N PRO A 6 -32.79 -5.81 -30.02
CA PRO A 6 -31.42 -5.35 -30.00
C PRO A 6 -30.76 -5.82 -28.70
N ALA A 7 -29.61 -6.48 -28.83
CA ALA A 7 -28.77 -6.89 -27.71
C ALA A 7 -28.55 -5.68 -26.79
N ARG A 8 -29.05 -5.77 -25.55
CA ARG A 8 -28.76 -4.79 -24.50
C ARG A 8 -27.25 -4.69 -24.38
N ALA A 9 -26.66 -3.56 -24.77
CA ALA A 9 -25.28 -3.26 -24.48
C ALA A 9 -25.10 -3.39 -22.95
N GLU A 10 -24.21 -4.27 -22.50
CA GLU A 10 -23.92 -4.38 -21.08
C GLU A 10 -23.50 -2.98 -20.58
N PRO A 11 -24.14 -2.44 -19.53
CA PRO A 11 -23.76 -1.16 -18.98
C PRO A 11 -22.28 -1.21 -18.63
N ASN A 12 -21.55 -0.23 -19.19
CA ASN A 12 -20.10 -0.07 -19.18
C ASN A 12 -19.47 -0.64 -17.89
N SER A 13 -18.81 -1.80 -17.98
CA SER A 13 -18.28 -2.54 -16.82
C SER A 13 -16.94 -1.99 -16.32
N ALA A 14 -16.32 -1.09 -17.07
CA ALA A 14 -15.02 -0.49 -16.75
C ALA A 14 -15.03 0.34 -15.46
N PRO A 15 -15.98 1.29 -15.22
CA PRO A 15 -16.00 2.09 -14.00
C PRO A 15 -16.16 1.24 -12.74
N ARG A 16 -16.99 0.19 -12.79
CA ARG A 16 -17.19 -0.73 -11.67
C ARG A 16 -15.92 -1.53 -11.33
N ARG A 17 -15.11 -1.89 -12.33
CA ARG A 17 -13.83 -2.58 -12.07
C ARG A 17 -12.83 -1.65 -11.39
N LEU A 18 -12.74 -0.40 -11.87
CA LEU A 18 -11.85 0.60 -11.29
C LEU A 18 -12.20 0.93 -9.83
N THR A 19 -13.48 1.06 -9.51
CA THR A 19 -13.93 1.34 -8.13
C THR A 19 -13.61 0.19 -7.17
N LEU A 20 -13.83 -1.05 -7.61
CA LEU A 20 -13.48 -2.25 -6.82
C LEU A 20 -11.97 -2.34 -6.59
N GLU A 21 -11.16 -2.11 -7.62
CA GLU A 21 -9.71 -2.13 -7.50
C GLU A 21 -9.19 -0.99 -6.61
N ALA A 22 -9.75 0.22 -6.75
CA ALA A 22 -9.45 1.35 -5.88
C ALA A 22 -9.73 1.02 -4.40
N ARG A 23 -10.91 0.47 -4.08
CA ARG A 23 -11.27 0.05 -2.72
C ARG A 23 -10.31 -1.00 -2.17
N ARG A 24 -9.89 -1.96 -3.01
CA ARG A 24 -8.89 -2.96 -2.61
C ARG A 24 -7.58 -2.29 -2.22
N HIS A 25 -7.07 -1.37 -3.04
CA HIS A 25 -5.81 -0.67 -2.72
C HIS A 25 -5.94 0.28 -1.53
N ALA A 26 -7.08 0.95 -1.35
CA ALA A 26 -7.39 1.78 -0.19
C ALA A 26 -7.45 0.96 1.11
N GLY A 27 -7.89 -0.30 1.04
CA GLY A 27 -7.79 -1.24 2.17
C GLY A 27 -6.35 -1.71 2.41
N LEU A 28 -5.63 -2.08 1.35
CA LEU A 28 -4.26 -2.62 1.45
C LEU A 28 -3.24 -1.61 1.99
N ARG A 29 -3.43 -0.29 1.83
CA ARG A 29 -2.50 0.71 2.40
C ARG A 29 -2.36 0.55 3.92
N TRP A 30 -3.42 0.14 4.63
CA TRP A 30 -3.35 -0.10 6.07
C TRP A 30 -2.38 -1.20 6.45
N ILE A 31 -2.12 -2.18 5.57
CA ILE A 31 -1.05 -3.16 5.78
C ILE A 31 0.30 -2.45 5.85
N GLY A 32 0.57 -1.51 4.94
CA GLY A 32 1.78 -0.69 4.95
C GLY A 32 1.91 0.14 6.23
N ALA A 33 0.82 0.77 6.69
CA ALA A 33 0.81 1.56 7.92
C ALA A 33 1.10 0.69 9.17
N VAL A 34 0.43 -0.46 9.29
CA VAL A 34 0.66 -1.40 10.41
C VAL A 34 2.09 -1.95 10.35
N ALA A 35 2.56 -2.34 9.16
CA ALA A 35 3.93 -2.78 8.94
C ALA A 35 4.95 -1.70 9.32
N PHE A 36 4.66 -0.42 9.05
CA PHE A 36 5.52 0.70 9.42
C PHE A 36 5.66 0.85 10.93
N VAL A 37 4.56 0.73 11.69
CA VAL A 37 4.59 0.77 13.16
C VAL A 37 5.42 -0.38 13.71
N ILE A 38 5.20 -1.61 13.22
CA ILE A 38 5.97 -2.79 13.63
C ILE A 38 7.46 -2.61 13.30
N ALA A 39 7.78 -2.12 12.10
CA ALA A 39 9.16 -1.91 11.66
C ALA A 39 9.85 -0.84 12.49
N THR A 40 9.14 0.22 12.88
CA THR A 40 9.65 1.27 13.76
C THR A 40 10.01 0.70 15.12
N ILE A 41 9.17 -0.14 15.72
CA ILE A 41 9.48 -0.84 16.96
C ILE A 41 10.73 -1.72 16.78
N GLY A 42 10.78 -2.51 15.70
CA GLY A 42 11.94 -3.36 15.39
C GLY A 42 13.23 -2.56 15.20
N LEU A 43 13.17 -1.38 14.57
CA LEU A 43 14.30 -0.48 14.42
C LEU A 43 14.78 0.07 15.76
N LEU A 44 13.86 0.50 16.63
CA LEU A 44 14.23 0.99 17.97
C LEU A 44 14.90 -0.11 18.81
N LEU A 45 14.38 -1.35 18.76
CA LEU A 45 15.00 -2.50 19.40
C LEU A 45 16.41 -2.77 18.83
N SER A 46 16.56 -2.71 17.51
CA SER A 46 17.85 -2.90 16.83
C SER A 46 18.88 -1.86 17.25
N ILE A 47 18.47 -0.60 17.39
CA ILE A 47 19.33 0.49 17.90
C ILE A 47 19.74 0.20 19.34
N GLY A 48 18.79 -0.19 20.20
CA GLY A 48 19.07 -0.53 21.59
C GLY A 48 20.11 -1.64 21.72
N LEU A 49 19.94 -2.74 20.99
CA LEU A 49 20.89 -3.86 20.97
C LEU A 49 22.26 -3.49 20.41
N TRP A 50 22.31 -2.60 19.42
CA TRP A 50 23.58 -2.12 18.88
C TRP A 50 24.33 -1.25 19.90
N VAL A 51 23.63 -0.34 20.60
CA VAL A 51 24.23 0.53 21.62
C VAL A 51 24.79 -0.26 22.81
N THR A 52 24.16 -1.37 23.18
CA THR A 52 24.66 -2.25 24.25
C THR A 52 25.75 -3.22 23.80
N GLY A 53 26.07 -3.25 22.49
CA GLY A 53 27.02 -4.20 21.91
C GLY A 53 26.48 -5.62 21.71
N ALA A 54 25.20 -5.85 21.97
CA ALA A 54 24.53 -7.15 21.80
C ALA A 54 24.24 -7.49 20.32
N ALA A 55 24.26 -6.50 19.42
CA ALA A 55 24.05 -6.71 17.99
C ALA A 55 24.99 -5.87 17.12
N GLN A 56 25.23 -6.36 15.91
CA GLN A 56 25.99 -5.64 14.88
C GLN A 56 25.13 -4.53 14.24
N GLY A 57 25.78 -3.44 13.80
CA GLY A 57 25.11 -2.31 13.15
C GLY A 57 24.33 -2.66 11.88
N GLY A 58 24.62 -3.81 11.24
CA GLY A 58 23.83 -4.33 10.12
C GLY A 58 22.35 -4.58 10.48
N LEU A 59 22.04 -4.88 11.74
CA LEU A 59 20.66 -5.04 12.20
C LEU A 59 19.89 -3.71 12.20
N VAL A 60 20.56 -2.60 12.55
CA VAL A 60 19.99 -1.25 12.47
C VAL A 60 19.67 -0.90 11.01
N MET A 61 20.60 -1.16 10.09
CA MET A 61 20.40 -0.91 8.66
C MET A 61 19.22 -1.71 8.10
N LEU A 62 19.06 -2.97 8.52
CA LEU A 62 17.90 -3.78 8.17
C LEU A 62 16.60 -3.18 8.73
N GLY A 63 16.60 -2.69 9.97
CA GLY A 63 15.48 -1.96 10.56
C GLY A 63 15.11 -0.72 9.74
N VAL A 64 16.08 0.11 9.35
CA VAL A 64 15.85 1.30 8.52
C VAL A 64 15.23 0.92 7.17
N ALA A 65 15.79 -0.10 6.49
CA ALA A 65 15.26 -0.57 5.21
C ALA A 65 13.82 -1.08 5.33
N THR A 66 13.53 -1.86 6.37
CA THR A 66 12.19 -2.41 6.63
C THR A 66 11.17 -1.30 6.92
N THR A 67 11.56 -0.29 7.71
CA THR A 67 10.73 0.88 8.03
C THR A 67 10.45 1.72 6.79
N GLY A 68 11.49 2.07 6.02
CA GLY A 68 11.34 2.84 4.79
C GLY A 68 10.47 2.14 3.75
N LEU A 69 10.65 0.82 3.57
CA LEU A 69 9.84 0.05 2.62
C LEU A 69 8.38 -0.11 3.07
N SER A 70 8.12 -0.20 4.37
CA SER A 70 6.75 -0.24 4.90
C SER A 70 6.02 1.07 4.64
N LEU A 71 6.70 2.21 4.85
CA LEU A 71 6.16 3.53 4.51
C LEU A 71 5.92 3.68 2.99
N GLY A 72 6.88 3.24 2.17
CA GLY A 72 6.74 3.21 0.72
C GLY A 72 5.58 2.33 0.25
N THR A 73 5.32 1.21 0.93
CA THR A 73 4.17 0.34 0.67
C THR A 73 2.85 1.08 0.91
N PHE A 74 2.73 1.79 2.04
CA PHE A 74 1.56 2.61 2.33
C PHE A 74 1.34 3.66 1.22
N GLY A 75 2.37 4.43 0.90
CA GLY A 75 2.29 5.49 -0.11
C GLY A 75 1.89 4.95 -1.49
N LEU A 76 2.53 3.88 -1.94
CA LEU A 76 2.25 3.31 -3.26
C LEU A 76 0.83 2.73 -3.39
N HIS A 77 0.30 2.14 -2.31
CA HIS A 77 -1.09 1.71 -2.27
C HIS A 77 -2.07 2.89 -2.24
N ASN A 78 -1.74 3.94 -1.49
CA ASN A 78 -2.53 5.17 -1.44
C ASN A 78 -2.61 5.85 -2.81
N ASP A 79 -1.47 6.09 -3.44
CA ASP A 79 -1.37 6.73 -4.75
C ASP A 79 -2.08 5.91 -5.84
N THR A 80 -1.93 4.58 -5.79
CA THR A 80 -2.65 3.68 -6.71
C THR A 80 -4.16 3.76 -6.49
N ALA A 81 -4.63 3.79 -5.24
CA ALA A 81 -6.05 3.91 -4.94
C ALA A 81 -6.62 5.24 -5.46
N LEU A 82 -5.97 6.36 -5.15
CA LEU A 82 -6.39 7.69 -5.59
C LEU A 82 -6.40 7.84 -7.11
N ALA A 83 -5.37 7.32 -7.80
CA ALA A 83 -5.31 7.32 -9.26
C ALA A 83 -6.47 6.53 -9.89
N LEU A 84 -6.82 5.38 -9.29
CA LEU A 84 -7.96 4.56 -9.74
C LEU A 84 -9.30 5.24 -9.46
N MET A 85 -9.46 5.87 -8.29
CA MET A 85 -10.66 6.66 -7.96
C MET A 85 -10.86 7.83 -8.92
N HIS A 86 -9.78 8.58 -9.20
CA HIS A 86 -9.79 9.68 -10.14
C HIS A 86 -10.21 9.22 -11.55
N ARG A 87 -9.67 8.08 -12.03
CA ARG A 87 -10.01 7.49 -13.34
C ARG A 87 -11.43 6.93 -13.41
N ALA A 88 -11.97 6.42 -12.30
CA ALA A 88 -13.35 5.93 -12.25
C ALA A 88 -14.38 7.06 -12.40
N GLY A 89 -14.02 8.26 -11.95
CA GLY A 89 -14.84 9.45 -11.97
C GLY A 89 -15.83 9.51 -10.78
N PRO A 90 -16.18 10.72 -10.30
CA PRO A 90 -16.91 10.92 -9.04
C PRO A 90 -18.32 10.31 -9.01
N GLN A 91 -18.93 10.10 -10.18
CA GLN A 91 -20.27 9.52 -10.33
C GLN A 91 -20.28 8.00 -10.07
N ALA A 92 -19.13 7.33 -10.22
CA ALA A 92 -18.99 5.89 -9.99
C ALA A 92 -18.53 5.55 -8.56
N LEU A 93 -18.07 6.55 -7.80
CA LEU A 93 -17.58 6.40 -6.43
C LEU A 93 -18.74 6.40 -5.42
N ASP A 94 -18.56 5.63 -4.35
CA ASP A 94 -19.37 5.78 -3.14
C ASP A 94 -19.03 7.09 -2.40
N ASP A 95 -19.76 7.41 -1.34
CA ASP A 95 -19.58 8.67 -0.61
C ASP A 95 -18.23 8.74 0.11
N ASP A 96 -17.72 7.61 0.63
CA ASP A 96 -16.44 7.55 1.35
C ASP A 96 -15.24 7.80 0.41
N ALA A 97 -15.18 7.12 -0.73
CA ALA A 97 -14.13 7.31 -1.74
C ALA A 97 -14.24 8.68 -2.42
N ARG A 98 -15.46 9.21 -2.56
CA ARG A 98 -15.65 10.58 -3.06
C ARG A 98 -15.16 11.61 -2.05
N ALA A 99 -15.42 11.42 -0.76
CA ALA A 99 -14.91 12.27 0.30
C ALA A 99 -13.37 12.19 0.40
N GLU A 100 -12.81 10.99 0.30
CA GLU A 100 -11.36 10.78 0.28
C GLU A 100 -10.69 11.48 -0.91
N LEU A 101 -11.24 11.31 -2.12
CA LEU A 101 -10.72 11.98 -3.32
C LEU A 101 -10.87 13.51 -3.23
N ALA A 102 -11.93 14.01 -2.58
CA ALA A 102 -12.15 15.44 -2.36
C ALA A 102 -11.25 16.04 -1.26
N ALA A 103 -10.73 15.22 -0.35
CA ALA A 103 -9.80 15.63 0.68
C ALA A 103 -8.37 15.82 0.16
N GLU A 104 -8.07 15.40 -1.08
CA GLU A 104 -6.76 15.58 -1.69
C GLU A 104 -6.48 17.08 -1.94
N PRO A 105 -5.43 17.65 -1.33
CA PRO A 105 -5.14 19.08 -1.42
C PRO A 105 -4.67 19.54 -2.80
N ASP A 106 -4.10 18.65 -3.63
CA ASP A 106 -3.68 18.97 -4.99
C ASP A 106 -4.34 18.05 -6.04
N PRO A 107 -5.50 18.45 -6.58
CA PRO A 107 -6.18 17.69 -7.63
C PRO A 107 -5.36 17.55 -8.92
N ARG A 108 -4.35 18.41 -9.16
CA ARG A 108 -3.49 18.33 -10.34
C ARG A 108 -2.44 17.22 -10.17
N ALA A 109 -2.00 16.96 -8.95
CA ALA A 109 -1.11 15.84 -8.65
C ALA A 109 -1.77 14.49 -9.01
N LEU A 110 -3.09 14.36 -8.82
CA LEU A 110 -3.84 13.15 -9.16
C LEU A 110 -3.75 12.79 -10.65
N ALA A 111 -3.71 13.79 -11.54
CA ALA A 111 -3.58 13.57 -12.98
C ALA A 111 -2.19 13.03 -13.37
N ALA A 112 -1.17 13.28 -12.55
CA ALA A 112 0.19 12.78 -12.74
C ALA A 112 0.38 11.36 -12.19
N LEU A 113 -0.54 10.85 -11.37
CA LEU A 113 -0.43 9.51 -10.80
C LEU A 113 -0.72 8.43 -11.85
N ALA A 114 0.28 7.56 -12.07
CA ALA A 114 0.10 6.32 -12.80
C ALA A 114 -0.22 5.20 -11.80
N PRO A 115 -1.40 4.55 -11.87
CA PRO A 115 -1.71 3.43 -11.00
C PRO A 115 -0.77 2.28 -11.34
N MET A 116 -0.05 1.77 -10.33
CA MET A 116 0.86 0.64 -10.47
C MET A 116 0.48 -0.51 -9.52
N PRO A 117 -0.69 -1.17 -9.69
CA PRO A 117 -1.16 -2.21 -8.78
C PRO A 117 -0.17 -3.34 -8.54
N ARG A 118 0.50 -3.79 -9.62
CA ARG A 118 1.48 -4.88 -9.57
C ARG A 118 2.72 -4.49 -8.77
N LEU A 119 3.19 -3.25 -8.92
CA LEU A 119 4.32 -2.75 -8.17
C LEU A 119 3.98 -2.64 -6.69
N ALA A 120 2.80 -2.09 -6.35
CA ALA A 120 2.32 -2.00 -4.97
C ALA A 120 2.31 -3.36 -4.26
N LEU A 121 1.78 -4.39 -4.93
CA LEU A 121 1.77 -5.75 -4.41
C LEU A 121 3.18 -6.35 -4.30
N GLY A 122 4.04 -6.13 -5.30
CA GLY A 122 5.43 -6.60 -5.27
C GLY A 122 6.21 -6.00 -4.09
N VAL A 123 6.11 -4.68 -3.90
CA VAL A 123 6.73 -3.95 -2.78
C VAL A 123 6.21 -4.47 -1.44
N THR A 124 4.89 -4.75 -1.34
CA THR A 124 4.30 -5.35 -0.12
C THR A 124 4.94 -6.71 0.20
N VAL A 125 5.09 -7.60 -0.78
CA VAL A 125 5.70 -8.92 -0.57
C VAL A 125 7.16 -8.78 -0.11
N ILE A 126 7.92 -7.87 -0.71
CA ILE A 126 9.31 -7.60 -0.31
C ILE A 126 9.35 -7.04 1.12
N ALA A 127 8.46 -6.12 1.48
CA ALA A 127 8.37 -5.57 2.83
C ALA A 127 8.10 -6.66 3.87
N LEU A 128 7.15 -7.56 3.61
CA LEU A 128 6.86 -8.69 4.49
C LEU A 128 8.07 -9.64 4.63
N GLY A 129 8.81 -9.87 3.55
CA GLY A 129 10.06 -10.64 3.58
C GLY A 129 11.13 -9.99 4.47
N LEU A 130 11.30 -8.67 4.39
CA LEU A 130 12.21 -7.93 5.27
C LEU A 130 11.78 -7.97 6.73
N HIS A 131 10.47 -7.89 7.02
CA HIS A 131 9.93 -8.06 8.37
C HIS A 131 10.27 -9.43 8.95
N ALA A 132 10.07 -10.51 8.18
CA ALA A 132 10.40 -11.86 8.61
C ALA A 132 11.91 -12.00 8.89
N LEU A 133 12.75 -11.43 8.03
CA LEU A 133 14.20 -11.43 8.21
C LEU A 133 14.61 -10.63 9.46
N LEU A 134 14.06 -9.43 9.65
CA LEU A 134 14.32 -8.57 10.80
C LEU A 134 13.92 -9.28 12.10
N LEU A 135 12.73 -9.88 12.14
CA LEU A 135 12.25 -10.63 13.29
C LEU A 135 13.18 -11.80 13.63
N THR A 136 13.57 -12.60 12.64
CA THR A 136 14.49 -13.74 12.82
C THR A 136 15.84 -13.28 13.42
N ARG A 137 16.35 -12.14 12.95
CA ARG A 137 17.63 -11.59 13.45
C ARG A 137 17.48 -11.00 14.86
N LEU A 138 16.37 -10.34 15.15
CA LEU A 138 16.07 -9.83 16.49
C LEU A 138 15.95 -10.97 17.51
N THR A 139 15.25 -12.05 17.18
CA THR A 139 15.12 -13.21 18.07
C THR A 139 16.46 -13.88 18.31
N ALA A 140 17.32 -13.98 17.30
CA ALA A 140 18.65 -14.55 17.45
C ALA A 140 19.56 -13.69 18.34
N ALA A 141 19.44 -12.36 18.26
CA ALA A 141 20.21 -11.44 19.10
C ALA A 141 19.72 -11.38 20.56
N LEU A 142 18.43 -11.64 20.80
CA LEU A 142 17.83 -11.61 22.15
C LEU A 142 17.98 -12.94 22.90
N GLY A 143 18.11 -14.06 22.19
CA GLY A 143 18.26 -15.39 22.80
C GLY A 143 19.70 -15.88 22.95
N GLY A 144 20.67 -15.10 22.48
CA GLY A 144 22.11 -15.39 22.56
C GLY A 144 22.84 -14.68 23.69
#